data_AF-A0AAW8CJX9-F1
#
_entry.id   AF-A0AAW8CJX9-F1
#
_cell.length_a   1.000
_cell.length_b   1.000
_cell.length_c   1.000
_cell.angle_alpha   90.00
_cell.angle_beta   90.00
_cell.angle_gamma   90.00
#
_symmetry.space_group_name_H-M   'P 1'
#
loop_
_entity.id
_entity.type
_entity.pdbx_description
1 polymer ?
#
loop_
_entity_poly.entity_id
_entity_poly.type
_entity_poly.pdbx_seq_one_letter_code
_entity_poly.pdbx_strand_id
1 'polypeptide(L)'
;MMNLDLKQQHIIIQRRYEILGAINDLFIAIWFLIGSFFFLSDSLVTSGTWLFIVGSAQLLIKPTLKLISLIHVKKVYDKYA
;
A
#
# COMPACT_ATOMS: atom_id res chain seq x y z
N MET A 1 1.28 -14.11 -30.24
CA MET A 1 2.46 -14.34 -29.38
C MET A 1 2.88 -13.11 -28.55
N MET A 2 2.66 -11.87 -29.00
CA MET A 2 3.09 -10.63 -28.30
C MET A 2 2.37 -10.32 -26.97
N ASN A 3 1.23 -10.95 -26.66
CA ASN A 3 0.44 -10.70 -25.44
C ASN A 3 0.92 -11.50 -24.21
N LEU A 4 1.72 -12.56 -24.39
CA LEU A 4 2.17 -13.40 -23.27
C LEU A 4 3.37 -12.77 -22.55
N ASP A 5 4.25 -12.09 -23.28
CA ASP A 5 5.47 -11.49 -22.74
C ASP A 5 5.17 -10.25 -21.88
N LEU A 6 4.20 -9.41 -22.30
CA LEU A 6 3.70 -8.28 -21.50
C LEU A 6 3.06 -8.72 -20.19
N LYS A 7 2.42 -9.90 -20.17
CA LYS A 7 1.79 -10.48 -18.98
C LYS A 7 2.83 -11.04 -18.02
N GLN A 8 3.91 -11.64 -18.52
CA GLN A 8 5.00 -12.18 -17.70
C GLN A 8 5.88 -11.08 -17.09
N GLN A 9 6.16 -9.99 -17.81
CA GLN A 9 6.87 -8.82 -17.26
C GLN A 9 6.04 -8.10 -16.18
N HIS A 10 4.71 -8.01 -16.35
CA HIS A 10 3.81 -7.50 -15.31
C HIS A 10 3.86 -8.33 -14.03
N ILE A 11 3.92 -9.67 -14.13
CA ILE A 11 3.93 -10.56 -12.95
C ILE A 11 5.17 -10.36 -12.08
N ILE A 12 6.34 -10.12 -12.68
CA ILE A 12 7.59 -9.92 -11.92
C ILE A 12 7.57 -8.58 -11.18
N ILE A 13 7.09 -7.52 -11.85
CA ILE A 13 6.95 -6.18 -11.25
C ILE A 13 5.92 -6.21 -10.12
N GLN A 14 4.77 -6.82 -10.37
CA GLN A 14 3.67 -6.91 -9.41
C GLN A 14 4.06 -7.67 -8.14
N ARG A 15 4.85 -8.75 -8.27
CA ARG A 15 5.35 -9.50 -7.10
C ARG A 15 6.29 -8.68 -6.21
N ARG A 16 7.09 -7.78 -6.79
CA ARG A 16 7.92 -6.84 -6.00
C ARG A 16 7.06 -5.81 -5.28
N TYR A 17 6.03 -5.27 -5.94
CA TYR A 17 5.07 -4.36 -5.31
C TYR A 17 4.25 -5.05 -4.21
N GLU A 18 3.93 -6.34 -4.36
CA GLU A 18 3.28 -7.12 -3.31
C GLU A 18 4.16 -7.29 -2.06
N ILE A 19 5.45 -7.58 -2.25
CA ILE A 19 6.40 -7.68 -1.13
C ILE A 19 6.58 -6.31 -0.46
N LEU A 20 6.77 -5.23 -1.23
CA LEU A 20 6.85 -3.87 -0.70
C LEU A 20 5.56 -3.47 0.03
N GLY A 21 4.40 -3.87 -0.50
CA GLY A 21 3.11 -3.67 0.14
C GLY A 21 2.97 -4.45 1.45
N ALA A 22 3.42 -5.70 1.50
CA ALA A 22 3.42 -6.50 2.72
C ALA A 22 4.37 -5.92 3.80
N ILE A 23 5.54 -5.43 3.39
CA ILE A 23 6.47 -4.72 4.28
C ILE A 23 5.84 -3.43 4.81
N ASN A 24 5.17 -2.65 3.94
CA ASN A 24 4.44 -1.45 4.37
C ASN A 24 3.33 -1.78 5.38
N ASP A 25 2.56 -2.84 5.15
CA ASP A 25 1.51 -3.29 6.07
C ASP A 25 2.10 -3.70 7.44
N LEU A 26 3.28 -4.33 7.45
CA LEU A 26 4.00 -4.65 8.69
C LEU A 26 4.41 -3.38 9.44
N PHE A 27 4.95 -2.38 8.73
CA PHE A 27 5.29 -1.09 9.36
C PHE A 27 4.06 -0.39 9.93
N ILE A 28 2.94 -0.37 9.19
CA ILE A 28 1.67 0.17 9.68
C ILE A 28 1.26 -0.50 11.00
N ALA A 29 1.31 -1.83 11.06
CA ALA A 29 0.97 -2.58 12.27
C ALA A 29 1.88 -2.21 13.45
N ILE A 30 3.19 -2.05 13.20
CA ILE A 30 4.17 -1.63 14.22
C ILE A 30 3.86 -0.22 14.72
N TRP A 31 3.63 0.74 13.82
CA TRP A 31 3.35 2.13 14.20
C TRP A 31 2.05 2.25 15.01
N PHE A 32 1.00 1.54 14.61
CA PHE A 32 -0.24 1.53 15.37
C PHE A 32 -0.10 0.84 16.72
N LEU A 33 0.68 -0.24 16.81
CA LEU A 33 0.93 -0.92 18.07
C LEU A 33 1.74 -0.04 19.03
N ILE A 34 2.82 0.59 18.56
CA ILE A 34 3.62 1.51 19.41
C ILE A 34 2.79 2.74 19.78
N GLY A 35 2.06 3.31 18.82
CA GLY A 35 1.17 4.44 19.05
C GLY A 35 0.13 4.14 20.11
N SER A 36 -0.47 2.95 20.12
CA SER A 36 -1.47 2.57 21.13
C SER A 36 -0.90 2.57 22.55
N PHE A 37 0.36 2.14 22.73
CA PHE A 37 1.05 2.26 24.02
C PHE A 37 1.32 3.72 24.39
N PHE A 38 1.66 4.57 23.43
CA PHE A 38 1.92 6.00 23.69
C PHE A 38 0.65 6.74 24.14
N PHE A 39 -0.53 6.32 23.67
CA PHE A 39 -1.82 6.86 24.13
C PHE A 39 -2.17 6.50 25.58
N LEU A 40 -1.43 5.61 26.25
CA LEU A 40 -1.63 5.27 27.67
C LEU A 40 -1.02 6.30 28.63
N SER A 41 -0.23 7.25 28.14
CA SER A 41 0.39 8.30 28.96
C SER A 41 0.21 9.66 28.31
N ASP A 42 -0.35 10.62 29.05
CA ASP A 42 -0.58 12.00 28.57
C ASP A 42 0.68 12.66 28.00
N SER A 43 1.84 12.35 28.57
CA SER A 43 3.14 12.87 28.12
C SER A 43 3.57 12.39 26.73
N LEU A 44 3.06 11.23 26.29
CA LEU A 44 3.43 10.57 25.03
C LEU A 44 2.33 10.69 23.95
N VAL A 45 1.15 11.22 24.30
CA VAL A 45 0.00 11.35 23.38
C VAL A 45 0.37 12.12 22.11
N THR A 46 1.13 13.20 22.19
CA THR A 46 1.56 13.96 21.01
C THR A 46 2.43 13.12 20.07
N SER A 47 3.37 12.35 20.62
CA SER A 47 4.21 11.42 19.85
C SER A 47 3.38 10.29 19.25
N GLY A 48 2.43 9.74 20.01
CA GLY A 48 1.51 8.69 19.55
C GLY A 48 0.61 9.17 18.42
N THR A 49 0.18 10.43 18.48
CA THR A 49 -0.63 11.06 17.42
C THR A 49 0.14 11.16 16.10
N TRP A 50 1.41 11.55 16.14
CA TRP A 50 2.25 11.57 14.93
C TRP A 50 2.46 10.18 14.32
N LEU A 51 2.69 9.16 15.15
CA LEU A 51 2.77 7.76 14.69
C LEU A 51 1.46 7.33 14.02
N PHE A 52 0.32 7.72 14.58
CA PHE A 52 -0.99 7.42 14.02
C PHE A 52 -1.21 8.11 12.67
N ILE A 53 -0.80 9.38 12.52
CA ILE A 53 -0.87 10.13 11.25
C ILE A 53 -0.02 9.45 10.18
N VAL A 54 1.23 9.11 10.51
CA VAL A 54 2.14 8.45 9.56
C VAL A 54 1.61 7.07 9.15
N GLY A 55 1.21 6.24 10.11
CA GLY A 55 0.61 4.93 9.84
C GLY A 55 -0.67 5.03 8.99
N SER A 56 -1.49 6.04 9.24
CA SER A 56 -2.71 6.32 8.46
C SER A 56 -2.39 6.75 7.02
N ALA A 57 -1.36 7.58 6.82
CA ALA A 57 -0.92 7.96 5.48
C ALA A 57 -0.40 6.74 4.71
N GLN A 58 0.35 5.84 5.38
CA GLN A 58 0.86 4.61 4.77
C GLN A 58 -0.24 3.64 4.32
N LEU A 59 -1.40 3.63 4.99
CA LEU A 59 -2.57 2.82 4.58
C LEU A 59 -3.07 3.18 3.18
N LEU A 60 -2.82 4.40 2.69
CA LEU A 60 -3.29 4.85 1.38
C LEU A 60 -2.49 4.27 0.21
N ILE A 61 -1.28 3.75 0.45
CA ILE A 61 -0.37 3.30 -0.62
C ILE A 61 -0.98 2.12 -1.39
N LYS A 62 -1.44 1.08 -0.68
CA LYS A 62 -2.00 -0.14 -1.26
C LYS A 62 -3.31 0.08 -2.04
N PRO A 63 -4.33 0.80 -1.52
CA PRO A 63 -5.54 1.11 -2.27
C PRO A 63 -5.28 2.03 -3.46
N THR A 64 -4.34 2.99 -3.36
CA THR A 64 -3.95 3.86 -4.48
C THR A 64 -3.37 3.06 -5.64
N LEU A 65 -2.42 2.15 -5.36
CA LEU A 65 -1.85 1.24 -6.37
C LEU A 65 -2.93 0.37 -7.02
N LYS A 66 -3.85 -0.18 -6.23
CA LYS A 66 -4.97 -0.99 -6.74
C LYS A 66 -5.91 -0.16 -7.61
N LEU A 67 -6.22 1.08 -7.22
CA LEU A 67 -7.09 1.98 -7.98
C LEU A 67 -6.46 2.35 -9.33
N ILE A 68 -5.18 2.69 -9.36
CA ILE A 68 -4.44 2.97 -10.60
C ILE A 68 -4.46 1.76 -11.53
N SER A 69 -4.22 0.56 -10.99
CA SER A 69 -4.29 -0.69 -11.77
C SER A 69 -5.68 -0.91 -12.38
N LEU A 70 -6.75 -0.71 -11.61
CA LEU A 70 -8.13 -0.86 -12.12
C LEU A 70 -8.46 0.14 -13.23
N ILE A 71 -8.06 1.41 -13.07
CA ILE A 71 -8.28 2.45 -14.09
C ILE A 71 -7.49 2.15 -15.35
N HIS A 72 -6.23 1.71 -15.22
CA HIS A 72 -5.38 1.37 -16.36
C HIS A 72 -5.92 0.16 -17.12
N VAL A 73 -6.31 -0.90 -16.42
CA VAL A 73 -6.88 -2.12 -17.01
C VAL A 73 -8.19 -1.81 -17.76
N LYS A 74 -9.06 -0.98 -17.20
CA LYS A 74 -10.31 -0.56 -17.87
C LYS A 74 -10.01 0.14 -19.21
N LYS A 75 -9.01 1.02 -19.23
CA LYS A 75 -8.62 1.78 -20.42
C LYS A 75 -8.00 0.90 -21.53
N VAL A 76 -7.33 -0.19 -21.15
CA VAL A 76 -6.80 -1.17 -22.11
C VAL A 76 -7.92 -2.06 -22.66
N TYR A 77 -8.89 -2.44 -21.83
CA TYR A 77 -10.02 -3.28 -22.25
C TYR A 77 -10.94 -2.57 -23.27
N ASP A 78 -11.25 -1.28 -23.05
CA ASP A 78 -12.04 -0.48 -24.00
C ASP A 78 -11.35 -0.25 -25.36
N LYS A 79 -10.04 -0.49 -25.47
CA LYS A 79 -9.29 -0.32 -26.73
C LYS A 79 -9.35 -1.57 -27.64
N TYR A 80 -9.87 -2.68 -27.12
CA TYR A 80 -9.97 -3.95 -27.85
C TYR A 80 -11.41 -4.52 -27.88
N ALA A 81 -12.39 -3.77 -27.37
CA ALA A 81 -13.82 -4.01 -27.54
C ALA A 81 -14.37 -3.13 -28.68
#